data_AF-A0AAD5K8P3-F1
#
_entry.id   AF-A0AAD5K8P3-F1
#
_cell.length_a   1.000
_cell.length_b   1.000
_cell.length_c   1.000
_cell.angle_alpha   90.00
_cell.angle_beta   90.00
_cell.angle_gamma   90.00
#
_symmetry.space_group_name_H-M   'P 1'
#
loop_
_entity.id
_entity.type
_entity.pdbx_description
1 polymer ?
#
loop_
_entity_poly.entity_id
_entity_poly.type
_entity_poly.pdbx_seq_one_letter_code
_entity_poly.pdbx_strand_id
1 'polypeptide(L)'
;MDGKEGWSKVPFPVRTWCCMISEEITANSTYPLKRIRKMTRTFSKASDEPQHGCDENDDGEKEECKYEDNDDLLSMSASLLTNVVEKFKDWCHDYRSENSFGHQTIFPFLDPIFTRHNLATRLCESHVTNRQNSLIADYIISHKTSMGTSHDIIRVEIKPPHTSSSSSQNQSDFVKIGKESKDMIDDLIVLGVEDLRVGGILIEGEDVSTYTMQLKCQDVYILRQYGQFRLLHSPQEVYAIPTIIEHIEQVANLVEQTRQRIDQCIMTQPTITTLSSWQRPSASIPKRTDEEIQRKTPK
;
A
#
# COMPACT_ATOMS: atom_id res chain seq x y z
N MET A 1 16.28 -14.62 9.21
CA MET A 1 15.46 -14.29 8.04
C MET A 1 16.35 -14.49 6.84
N ASP A 2 16.10 -15.54 6.07
CA ASP A 2 16.89 -15.88 4.89
C ASP A 2 16.59 -14.86 3.78
N GLY A 3 17.55 -13.99 3.47
CA GLY A 3 17.42 -12.85 2.56
C GLY A 3 17.30 -13.19 1.07
N LYS A 4 16.54 -14.23 0.72
CA LYS A 4 16.21 -14.61 -0.67
C LYS A 4 14.70 -14.69 -0.94
N GLU A 5 13.84 -14.54 0.07
CA GLU A 5 12.42 -14.27 -0.13
C GLU A 5 12.25 -12.81 -0.54
N GLY A 6 11.76 -12.51 -1.74
CA GLY A 6 11.61 -11.12 -2.20
C GLY A 6 11.89 -10.88 -3.68
N TRP A 7 12.37 -11.89 -4.42
CA TRP A 7 12.68 -11.77 -5.84
C TRP A 7 11.94 -12.78 -6.71
N SER A 8 11.23 -13.77 -6.16
CA SER A 8 10.66 -14.85 -6.97
C SER A 8 9.29 -14.54 -7.58
N LYS A 9 8.54 -13.58 -7.02
CA LYS A 9 7.12 -13.40 -7.38
C LYS A 9 6.89 -12.41 -8.51
N VAL A 10 7.77 -11.41 -8.66
CA VAL A 10 7.68 -10.47 -9.78
C VAL A 10 8.08 -11.17 -11.08
N PRO A 11 7.47 -10.88 -12.25
CA PRO A 11 7.87 -11.51 -13.51
C PRO A 11 9.33 -11.21 -13.85
N PHE A 12 10.07 -12.22 -14.35
CA PHE A 12 11.47 -12.06 -14.75
C PHE A 12 11.70 -10.89 -15.73
N PRO A 13 10.85 -10.67 -16.76
CA PRO A 13 11.02 -9.53 -17.66
C PRO A 13 11.07 -8.19 -16.92
N VAL A 14 10.21 -7.97 -15.91
CA VAL A 14 10.17 -6.71 -15.15
C VAL A 14 11.53 -6.43 -14.49
N ARG A 15 12.14 -7.45 -13.87
CA ARG A 15 13.46 -7.33 -13.23
C ARG A 15 14.53 -6.94 -14.25
N THR A 16 14.59 -7.68 -15.37
CA THR A 16 15.56 -7.45 -16.44
C THR A 16 15.44 -6.02 -16.99
N TRP A 17 14.22 -5.55 -17.26
CA TRP A 17 14.00 -4.20 -17.76
C TRP A 17 14.39 -3.11 -16.76
N CYS A 18 14.09 -3.29 -15.47
CA CYS A 18 14.53 -2.34 -14.44
C CYS A 18 16.06 -2.26 -14.38
N CYS A 19 16.77 -3.40 -14.45
CA CYS A 19 18.23 -3.42 -14.53
C CYS A 19 18.75 -2.68 -15.78
N MET A 20 18.20 -2.97 -16.96
CA MET A 20 18.61 -2.31 -18.20
C MET A 20 18.40 -0.79 -18.17
N ILE A 21 17.30 -0.31 -17.57
CA ILE A 21 17.07 1.13 -17.41
C ILE A 21 18.06 1.73 -16.42
N SER A 22 18.34 1.05 -15.30
CA SER A 22 19.33 1.51 -14.32
C SER A 22 20.72 1.63 -14.94
N GLU A 23 21.15 0.63 -15.72
CA GLU A 23 22.41 0.65 -16.48
C GLU A 23 22.44 1.82 -17.47
N GLU A 24 21.35 2.03 -18.22
CA GLU A 24 21.24 3.15 -19.16
C GLU A 24 21.33 4.51 -18.45
N ILE A 25 20.70 4.67 -17.29
CA ILE A 25 20.80 5.90 -16.49
C ILE A 25 22.24 6.09 -16.00
N THR A 26 22.87 5.03 -15.50
CA THR A 26 24.22 5.08 -14.90
C THR A 26 25.31 5.36 -15.94
N ALA A 27 25.12 4.88 -17.17
CA ALA A 27 26.08 5.06 -18.26
C ALA A 27 26.10 6.50 -18.83
N ASN A 28 25.13 7.35 -18.50
CA ASN A 28 24.98 8.69 -19.07
C ASN A 28 25.11 9.76 -17.98
N SER A 29 25.82 10.85 -18.29
CA SER A 29 26.00 11.99 -17.37
C SER A 29 24.73 12.82 -17.15
N THR A 30 23.71 12.62 -17.99
CA THR A 30 22.39 13.25 -17.89
C THR A 30 21.33 12.17 -18.10
N TYR A 31 20.14 12.33 -17.54
CA TYR A 31 19.06 11.36 -17.70
C TYR A 31 18.64 11.26 -19.18
N PRO A 32 18.89 10.13 -19.87
CA PRO A 32 18.56 9.97 -21.29
C PRO A 32 17.06 9.67 -21.46
N LEU A 33 16.19 10.58 -20.98
CA LEU A 33 14.74 10.39 -20.85
C LEU A 33 14.08 9.92 -22.15
N LYS A 34 14.51 10.43 -23.31
CA LYS A 34 13.98 9.99 -24.61
C LYS A 34 14.23 8.50 -24.87
N ARG A 35 15.41 8.00 -24.49
CA ARG A 35 15.79 6.60 -24.65
C ARG A 35 15.10 5.72 -23.61
N ILE A 36 15.07 6.15 -22.35
CA ILE A 36 14.38 5.41 -21.28
C ILE A 36 12.88 5.28 -21.57
N ARG A 37 12.22 6.36 -22.00
CA ARG A 37 10.81 6.31 -22.43
C ARG A 37 10.59 5.37 -23.61
N LYS A 38 11.54 5.28 -24.53
CA LYS A 38 11.47 4.32 -25.63
C LYS A 38 11.56 2.89 -25.10
N MET A 39 12.45 2.63 -24.15
CA MET A 39 12.60 1.32 -23.50
C MET A 39 11.31 0.91 -22.77
N THR A 40 10.72 1.78 -21.95
CA THR A 40 9.47 1.45 -21.22
C THR A 40 8.29 1.21 -22.16
N ARG A 41 8.17 1.97 -23.25
CA ARG A 41 7.14 1.73 -24.28
C ARG A 41 7.35 0.42 -25.03
N THR A 42 8.60 0.05 -25.33
CA THR A 42 8.91 -1.25 -25.92
C THR A 42 8.54 -2.37 -24.95
N PHE A 43 8.84 -2.21 -23.66
CA PHE A 43 8.45 -3.18 -22.64
C PHE A 43 6.93 -3.33 -22.53
N SER A 44 6.19 -2.22 -22.41
CA SER A 44 4.72 -2.23 -22.34
C SER A 44 4.07 -2.87 -23.58
N LYS A 45 4.64 -2.66 -24.78
CA LYS A 45 4.14 -3.36 -25.97
C LYS A 45 4.40 -4.86 -25.90
N ALA A 46 5.59 -5.26 -25.46
CA ALA A 46 5.94 -6.67 -25.33
C ALA A 46 5.15 -7.39 -24.22
N SER A 47 4.68 -6.68 -23.19
CA SER A 47 3.79 -7.25 -22.16
C SER A 47 2.36 -7.47 -22.64
N ASP A 48 1.93 -6.76 -23.69
CA ASP A 48 0.58 -6.86 -24.24
C ASP A 48 0.50 -7.87 -25.41
N GLU A 49 1.64 -8.31 -25.95
CA GLU A 49 1.68 -9.32 -27.00
C GLU A 49 1.28 -10.69 -26.41
N PRO A 50 0.25 -11.38 -26.96
CA PRO A 50 -0.14 -12.69 -26.49
C PRO A 50 1.07 -13.62 -26.55
N GLN A 51 1.43 -14.23 -25.43
CA GLN A 51 2.42 -15.31 -25.44
C GLN A 51 1.79 -16.51 -26.14
N HIS A 52 1.85 -16.55 -27.47
CA HIS A 52 1.51 -17.74 -28.26
C HIS A 52 2.63 -18.77 -28.12
N GLY A 53 2.75 -19.33 -26.92
CA GLY A 53 3.50 -20.55 -26.64
C GLY A 53 2.59 -21.74 -26.86
N CYS A 54 2.42 -22.15 -28.12
CA CYS A 54 1.82 -23.44 -28.45
C CYS A 54 2.92 -24.50 -28.37
N ASP A 55 3.35 -24.87 -27.17
CA ASP A 55 4.09 -26.12 -27.02
C ASP A 55 3.04 -27.24 -27.04
N GLU A 56 2.82 -27.81 -28.23
CA GLU A 56 2.13 -29.08 -28.35
C GLU A 56 3.00 -30.13 -27.67
N ASN A 57 2.60 -30.57 -26.46
CA ASN A 57 3.15 -31.81 -25.91
C ASN A 57 2.78 -32.96 -26.86
N ASP A 58 3.76 -33.82 -27.15
CA ASP A 58 3.65 -34.99 -28.06
C ASP A 58 2.52 -35.96 -27.64
N ASP A 59 2.01 -35.81 -26.42
CA ASP A 59 1.03 -36.70 -25.78
C ASP A 59 -0.42 -36.21 -25.95
N GLY A 60 -0.66 -35.03 -26.54
CA GLY A 60 -2.01 -34.49 -26.76
C GLY A 60 -2.79 -34.11 -25.50
N GLU A 61 -2.19 -34.22 -24.31
CA GLU A 61 -2.77 -33.72 -23.06
C GLU A 61 -2.51 -32.22 -22.92
N LYS A 62 -3.59 -31.43 -22.98
CA LYS A 62 -3.56 -30.00 -22.69
C LYS A 62 -3.32 -29.81 -21.20
N GLU A 63 -2.09 -29.49 -20.82
CA GLU A 63 -1.82 -28.98 -19.47
C GLU A 63 -2.45 -27.59 -19.36
N GLU A 64 -3.37 -27.44 -18.41
CA GLU A 64 -4.05 -26.17 -18.15
C GLU A 64 -3.05 -25.22 -17.50
N CYS A 65 -2.34 -24.46 -18.34
CA CYS A 65 -1.26 -23.60 -17.89
C CYS A 65 -1.80 -22.47 -16.99
N LYS A 66 -1.37 -22.45 -15.72
CA LYS A 66 -1.67 -21.42 -14.70
C LYS A 66 -0.98 -20.06 -14.98
N TYR A 67 -0.97 -19.58 -16.22
CA TYR A 67 -0.28 -18.33 -16.59
C TYR A 67 -1.09 -17.05 -16.36
N GLU A 68 -2.41 -17.14 -16.13
CA GLU A 68 -3.29 -15.96 -16.10
C GLU A 68 -2.85 -14.87 -15.08
N ASP A 69 -2.48 -15.26 -13.85
CA ASP A 69 -2.08 -14.28 -12.82
C ASP A 69 -0.78 -13.51 -13.16
N ASN A 70 0.11 -14.14 -13.93
CA ASN A 70 1.43 -13.59 -14.24
C ASN A 70 1.37 -12.51 -15.31
N ASP A 71 0.48 -12.67 -16.29
CA ASP A 71 0.30 -11.73 -17.41
C ASP A 71 -0.28 -10.40 -16.92
N ASP A 72 -1.28 -10.43 -16.04
CA ASP A 72 -1.81 -9.23 -15.43
C ASP A 72 -0.72 -8.48 -14.64
N LEU A 73 0.18 -9.23 -13.98
CA LEU A 73 1.21 -8.62 -13.11
C LEU A 73 2.30 -7.98 -13.96
N LEU A 74 2.62 -8.62 -15.08
CA LEU A 74 3.50 -8.10 -16.10
C LEU A 74 2.96 -6.80 -16.71
N SER A 75 1.70 -6.80 -17.17
CA SER A 75 1.06 -5.61 -17.77
C SER A 75 0.95 -4.45 -16.79
N MET A 76 0.53 -4.72 -15.54
CA MET A 76 0.51 -3.70 -14.48
C MET A 76 1.91 -3.16 -14.20
N SER A 77 2.92 -4.03 -14.08
CA SER A 77 4.30 -3.62 -13.82
C SER A 77 4.88 -2.76 -14.95
N ALA A 78 4.55 -3.06 -16.21
CA ALA A 78 4.99 -2.27 -17.36
C ALA A 78 4.35 -0.87 -17.39
N SER A 79 3.07 -0.80 -17.06
CA SER A 79 2.34 0.47 -16.91
C SER A 79 2.90 1.30 -15.75
N LEU A 80 3.13 0.68 -14.60
CA LEU A 80 3.75 1.29 -13.42
C LEU A 80 5.15 1.84 -13.74
N LEU A 81 6.00 1.04 -14.39
CA LEU A 81 7.34 1.46 -14.78
C LEU A 81 7.30 2.68 -15.70
N THR A 82 6.38 2.71 -16.65
CA THR A 82 6.16 3.87 -17.52
C THR A 82 5.77 5.10 -16.71
N ASN A 83 4.84 4.96 -15.76
CA ASN A 83 4.40 6.06 -14.90
C ASN A 83 5.52 6.61 -14.02
N VAL A 84 6.34 5.74 -13.43
CA VAL A 84 7.49 6.14 -12.60
C VAL A 84 8.54 6.87 -13.44
N VAL A 85 8.87 6.35 -14.63
CA VAL A 85 9.84 6.98 -15.53
C VAL A 85 9.40 8.37 -15.98
N GLU A 86 8.10 8.59 -16.21
CA GLU A 86 7.60 9.93 -16.56
C GLU A 86 7.83 10.97 -15.45
N LYS A 87 7.95 10.54 -14.19
CA LYS A 87 8.29 11.41 -13.05
C LYS A 87 9.77 11.77 -12.97
N PHE A 88 10.66 11.03 -13.63
CA PHE A 88 12.12 11.28 -13.55
C PHE A 88 12.53 12.66 -14.04
N LYS A 89 11.75 13.28 -14.95
CA LYS A 89 12.07 14.64 -15.43
C LYS A 89 11.97 15.69 -14.33
N ASP A 90 11.05 15.49 -13.39
CA ASP A 90 10.72 16.42 -12.31
C ASP A 90 11.18 15.86 -10.95
N TRP A 91 12.09 14.89 -10.96
CA TRP A 91 12.55 14.24 -9.73
C TRP A 91 13.28 15.26 -8.84
N CYS A 92 12.68 15.56 -7.69
CA CYS A 92 13.18 16.52 -6.72
C CYS A 92 13.30 15.87 -5.34
N HIS A 93 14.24 16.35 -4.53
CA HIS A 93 14.41 15.95 -3.13
C HIS A 93 13.83 16.99 -2.14
N ASP A 94 13.47 18.17 -2.63
CA ASP A 94 12.91 19.27 -1.83
C ASP A 94 11.39 19.15 -1.74
N TYR A 95 10.93 18.12 -1.04
CA TYR A 95 9.50 17.89 -0.83
C TYR A 95 8.90 18.97 0.06
N ARG A 96 7.95 19.73 -0.50
CA ARG A 96 7.29 20.83 0.22
C ARG A 96 6.15 20.36 1.11
N SER A 97 5.67 19.14 0.90
CA SER A 97 4.56 18.53 1.63
C SER A 97 4.56 17.02 1.52
N GLU A 98 3.88 16.35 2.47
CA GLU A 98 3.51 14.93 2.42
C GLU A 98 2.91 14.54 1.08
N ASN A 99 1.98 15.35 0.56
CA ASN A 99 1.34 15.08 -0.73
C ASN A 99 2.33 15.12 -1.91
N SER A 100 3.23 16.11 -1.94
CA SER A 100 4.24 16.20 -3.01
C SER A 100 5.22 15.02 -2.97
N PHE A 101 5.61 14.60 -1.77
CA PHE A 101 6.43 13.41 -1.56
C PHE A 101 5.71 12.15 -2.04
N GLY A 102 4.47 11.97 -1.61
CA GLY A 102 3.65 10.81 -1.96
C GLY A 102 3.44 10.65 -3.46
N HIS A 103 3.08 11.72 -4.16
CA HIS A 103 2.83 11.71 -5.61
C HIS A 103 4.07 11.38 -6.47
N GLN A 104 5.26 11.71 -5.97
CA GLN A 104 6.51 11.42 -6.67
C GLN A 104 7.03 10.01 -6.36
N THR A 105 6.88 9.55 -5.12
CA THR A 105 7.62 8.37 -4.63
C THR A 105 6.77 7.12 -4.45
N ILE A 106 5.58 7.17 -3.83
CA ILE A 106 4.84 5.97 -3.44
C ILE A 106 3.50 5.79 -4.17
N PHE A 107 2.73 6.85 -4.43
CA PHE A 107 1.42 6.73 -5.09
C PHE A 107 1.48 6.06 -6.48
N PRO A 108 2.53 6.27 -7.30
CA PRO A 108 2.70 5.52 -8.54
C PRO A 108 2.73 3.99 -8.37
N PHE A 109 3.04 3.50 -7.16
CA PHE A 109 3.03 2.09 -6.82
C PHE A 109 1.72 1.66 -6.17
N LEU A 110 1.19 2.42 -5.21
CA LEU A 110 -0.05 2.04 -4.50
C LEU A 110 -1.24 1.95 -5.45
N ASP A 111 -1.42 2.95 -6.33
CA ASP A 111 -2.64 3.02 -7.14
C ASP A 111 -2.78 1.85 -8.12
N PRO A 112 -1.78 1.51 -8.96
CA PRO A 112 -1.93 0.40 -9.88
C PRO A 112 -2.05 -0.94 -9.17
N ILE A 113 -1.28 -1.14 -8.10
CA ILE A 113 -1.28 -2.40 -7.35
C ILE A 113 -2.65 -2.59 -6.68
N PHE A 114 -3.13 -1.64 -5.88
CA PHE A 114 -4.40 -1.83 -5.18
C PHE A 114 -5.62 -1.78 -6.11
N THR A 115 -5.56 -1.05 -7.23
CA THR A 115 -6.62 -1.08 -8.25
C THR A 115 -6.77 -2.46 -8.87
N ARG A 116 -5.67 -3.17 -9.13
CA ARG A 116 -5.70 -4.57 -9.61
C ARG A 116 -6.44 -5.49 -8.64
N HIS A 117 -6.32 -5.24 -7.34
CA HIS A 117 -7.03 -5.96 -6.27
C HIS A 117 -8.47 -5.46 -6.03
N ASN A 118 -9.04 -4.67 -6.94
CA ASN A 118 -10.37 -4.05 -6.81
C ASN A 118 -10.52 -3.18 -5.56
N LEU A 119 -9.44 -2.58 -5.08
CA LEU A 119 -9.45 -1.67 -3.95
C LEU A 119 -9.36 -0.22 -4.43
N ALA A 120 -10.20 0.64 -3.86
CA ALA A 120 -10.21 2.07 -4.14
C ALA A 120 -9.24 2.82 -3.23
N THR A 121 -8.42 3.67 -3.82
CA THR A 121 -7.45 4.51 -3.12
C THR A 121 -7.93 5.95 -2.99
N ARG A 122 -7.55 6.65 -1.91
CA ARG A 122 -7.86 8.07 -1.70
C ARG A 122 -6.83 8.77 -0.80
N LEU A 123 -6.49 10.00 -1.18
CA LEU A 123 -5.85 10.98 -0.30
C LEU A 123 -6.83 11.47 0.75
N CYS A 124 -6.33 11.69 1.97
CA CYS A 124 -7.13 12.24 3.05
C CYS A 124 -6.63 13.63 3.42
N GLU A 125 -7.53 14.60 3.33
CA GLU A 125 -7.25 15.96 3.78
C GLU A 125 -7.87 16.14 5.17
N SER A 126 -7.03 16.50 6.14
CA SER A 126 -7.40 16.69 7.55
C SER A 126 -8.53 17.72 7.77
N HIS A 127 -8.76 18.61 6.81
CA HIS A 127 -9.81 19.64 6.87
C HIS A 127 -11.23 19.14 6.53
N VAL A 128 -11.38 17.93 5.98
CA VAL A 128 -12.66 17.48 5.40
C VAL A 128 -13.54 16.71 6.39
N THR A 129 -12.96 16.11 7.43
CA THR A 129 -13.75 15.32 8.39
C THR A 129 -14.05 16.12 9.65
N ASN A 130 -15.33 16.44 9.90
CA ASN A 130 -15.86 16.99 11.16
C ASN A 130 -15.64 16.07 12.41
N ARG A 131 -14.82 15.02 12.29
CA ARG A 131 -14.44 14.15 13.41
C ARG A 131 -13.39 14.88 14.24
N GLN A 132 -13.84 15.66 15.22
CA GLN A 132 -13.01 16.50 16.09
C GLN A 132 -11.86 15.76 16.85
N ASN A 133 -11.73 14.43 16.76
CA ASN A 133 -10.74 13.65 17.51
C ASN A 133 -10.23 12.38 16.79
N SER A 134 -10.51 12.17 15.50
CA SER A 134 -10.00 10.95 14.82
C SER A 134 -8.59 11.19 14.29
N LEU A 135 -7.69 10.26 14.55
CA LEU A 135 -6.44 10.15 13.78
C LEU A 135 -6.85 9.94 12.31
N ILE A 136 -6.38 10.82 11.44
CA ILE A 136 -6.61 10.74 10.00
C ILE A 136 -5.28 10.31 9.39
N ALA A 137 -5.28 9.15 8.73
CA ALA A 137 -4.18 8.71 7.90
C ALA A 137 -4.06 9.59 6.66
N ASP A 138 -2.85 9.69 6.09
CA ASP A 138 -2.59 10.53 4.92
C ASP A 138 -3.17 9.92 3.62
N TYR A 139 -3.18 8.59 3.55
CA TYR A 139 -3.77 7.82 2.45
C TYR A 139 -4.59 6.64 2.98
N ILE A 140 -5.67 6.33 2.27
CA ILE A 140 -6.55 5.20 2.60
C ILE A 140 -6.74 4.34 1.35
N ILE A 141 -6.68 3.02 1.56
CA ILE A 141 -7.14 2.03 0.59
C ILE A 141 -8.36 1.31 1.18
N SER A 142 -9.41 1.23 0.39
CA SER A 142 -10.73 0.81 0.83
C SER A 142 -11.37 -0.16 -0.17
N HIS A 143 -12.21 -1.06 0.31
CA HIS A 143 -13.05 -1.90 -0.53
C HIS A 143 -14.40 -1.23 -0.76
N LYS A 144 -14.80 -1.11 -2.03
CA LYS A 144 -16.13 -0.61 -2.42
C LYS A 144 -17.03 -1.79 -2.74
N THR A 145 -18.14 -1.85 -2.05
CA THR A 145 -19.07 -2.98 -2.12
C THR A 145 -20.05 -2.78 -3.26
N SER A 146 -20.78 -3.84 -3.65
CA SER A 146 -21.84 -3.76 -4.65
C SER A 146 -22.98 -2.80 -4.27
N MET A 147 -23.12 -2.47 -2.98
CA MET A 147 -24.09 -1.49 -2.46
C MET A 147 -23.55 -0.05 -2.46
N GLY A 148 -22.31 0.17 -2.93
CA GLY A 148 -21.66 1.47 -2.96
C GLY A 148 -21.11 1.93 -1.61
N THR A 149 -21.14 1.08 -0.57
CA THR A 149 -20.48 1.39 0.71
C THR A 149 -18.98 1.16 0.60
N SER A 150 -18.20 1.95 1.33
CA SER A 150 -16.74 1.88 1.31
C SER A 150 -16.24 1.49 2.70
N HIS A 151 -15.38 0.47 2.76
CA HIS A 151 -14.79 -0.01 4.01
C HIS A 151 -13.28 0.12 3.94
N ASP A 152 -12.68 0.82 4.89
CA ASP A 152 -11.24 1.03 4.93
C ASP A 152 -10.54 -0.29 5.31
N ILE A 153 -9.54 -0.72 4.52
CA ILE A 153 -8.82 -1.98 4.73
C ILE A 153 -7.33 -1.74 4.96
N ILE A 154 -6.76 -0.67 4.41
CA ILE A 154 -5.35 -0.30 4.62
C ILE A 154 -5.24 1.19 4.88
N ARG A 155 -4.41 1.54 5.87
CA ARG A 155 -4.01 2.93 6.19
C ARG A 155 -2.56 3.14 5.78
N VAL A 156 -2.26 4.31 5.23
CA VAL A 156 -0.88 4.72 4.94
C VAL A 156 -0.59 6.02 5.66
N GLU A 157 0.49 6.02 6.41
CA GLU A 157 1.07 7.21 7.03
C GLU A 157 2.35 7.58 6.29
N ILE A 158 2.48 8.86 5.95
CA ILE A 158 3.57 9.39 5.13
C ILE A 158 4.29 10.48 5.91
N LYS A 159 5.60 10.36 6.00
CA LYS A 159 6.48 11.35 6.62
C LYS A 159 7.64 11.64 5.67
N PRO A 160 7.67 12.79 4.99
CA PRO A 160 8.74 13.12 4.05
C PRO A 160 10.12 13.14 4.73
N PRO A 161 11.20 13.01 3.95
CA PRO A 161 12.55 13.25 4.44
C PRO A 161 12.66 14.64 5.08
N HIS A 162 13.46 14.75 6.14
CA HIS A 162 13.78 16.02 6.82
C HIS A 162 12.62 16.75 7.51
N THR A 163 11.37 16.30 7.37
CA THR A 163 10.32 16.59 8.36
C THR A 163 10.68 15.84 9.63
N SER A 164 11.51 16.47 10.46
CA SER A 164 11.86 15.95 11.77
C SER A 164 10.54 15.68 12.48
N SER A 165 10.29 14.42 12.86
CA SER A 165 9.30 14.05 13.88
C SER A 165 9.47 15.06 15.00
N SER A 166 8.55 16.02 15.08
CA SER A 166 8.78 17.16 15.95
C SER A 166 8.99 16.59 17.34
N SER A 167 9.99 17.04 18.09
CA SER A 167 10.24 16.57 19.45
C SER A 167 9.04 16.76 20.41
N SER A 168 7.96 17.38 19.91
CA SER A 168 6.64 17.53 20.50
C SER A 168 5.61 16.44 20.16
N GLN A 169 5.92 15.45 19.30
CA GLN A 169 5.02 14.34 19.05
C GLN A 169 4.98 13.42 20.27
N ASN A 170 3.89 13.51 21.03
CA ASN A 170 3.65 12.68 22.21
C ASN A 170 3.44 11.18 21.89
N GLN A 171 3.37 10.81 20.61
CA GLN A 171 3.06 9.47 20.13
C GLN A 171 3.86 9.18 18.87
N SER A 172 4.47 7.99 18.78
CA SER A 172 5.16 7.55 17.55
C SER A 172 4.17 7.18 16.45
N ASP A 173 4.59 7.36 15.20
CA ASP A 173 3.77 7.04 14.02
C ASP A 173 3.44 5.53 13.94
N PHE A 174 4.32 4.66 14.44
CA PHE A 174 4.01 3.25 14.66
C PHE A 174 2.77 3.04 15.54
N VAL A 175 2.66 3.76 16.67
CA VAL A 175 1.48 3.68 17.55
C VAL A 175 0.27 4.30 16.86
N LYS A 176 0.45 5.34 16.02
CA LYS A 176 -0.63 5.94 15.21
C LYS A 176 -1.23 4.89 14.28
N ILE A 177 -0.41 4.23 13.46
CA ILE A 177 -0.83 3.14 12.56
C ILE A 177 -1.54 2.02 13.34
N GLY A 178 -1.04 1.66 14.53
CA GLY A 178 -1.69 0.67 15.38
C GLY A 178 -3.10 1.07 15.80
N LYS A 179 -3.31 2.33 16.23
CA LYS A 179 -4.64 2.83 16.60
C LYS A 179 -5.58 2.89 15.40
N GLU A 180 -5.12 3.41 14.26
CA GLU A 180 -5.94 3.50 13.05
C GLU A 180 -6.30 2.10 12.52
N SER A 181 -5.38 1.15 12.59
CA SER A 181 -5.65 -0.26 12.24
C SER A 181 -6.69 -0.87 13.17
N LYS A 182 -6.61 -0.60 14.47
CA LYS A 182 -7.63 -1.05 15.42
C LYS A 182 -9.00 -0.47 15.08
N ASP A 183 -9.09 0.81 14.78
CA ASP A 183 -10.35 1.47 14.44
C ASP A 183 -10.97 0.84 13.18
N MET A 184 -10.16 0.50 12.16
CA MET A 184 -10.64 -0.26 10.99
C MET A 184 -11.17 -1.65 11.36
N ILE A 185 -10.47 -2.37 12.24
CA ILE A 185 -10.94 -3.67 12.73
C ILE A 185 -12.30 -3.52 13.42
N ASP A 186 -12.42 -2.54 14.30
CA ASP A 186 -13.65 -2.31 15.05
C ASP A 186 -14.83 -1.99 14.13
N ASP A 187 -14.61 -1.16 13.09
CA ASP A 187 -15.63 -0.87 12.07
C ASP A 187 -16.07 -2.14 11.32
N LEU A 188 -15.13 -3.04 10.99
CA LEU A 188 -15.43 -4.31 10.33
C LEU A 188 -16.11 -5.34 11.24
N ILE A 189 -15.84 -5.30 12.55
CA ILE A 189 -16.54 -6.12 13.54
C ILE A 189 -18.01 -5.72 13.65
N VAL A 190 -18.32 -4.42 13.60
CA VAL A 190 -19.71 -3.93 13.58
C VAL A 190 -20.46 -4.45 12.35
N LEU A 191 -19.76 -4.63 11.23
CA LEU A 191 -20.31 -5.24 10.02
C LEU A 191 -20.52 -6.77 10.13
N GLY A 192 -19.99 -7.40 11.18
CA GLY A 192 -20.06 -8.85 11.39
C GLY A 192 -19.02 -9.64 10.61
N VAL A 193 -17.90 -9.02 10.21
CA VAL A 193 -16.79 -9.71 9.53
C VAL A 193 -15.97 -10.49 10.56
N GLU A 194 -15.74 -11.77 10.33
CA GLU A 194 -14.92 -12.63 11.18
C GLU A 194 -13.52 -12.88 10.59
N ASP A 195 -12.55 -13.27 11.41
CA ASP A 195 -11.15 -13.58 11.01
C ASP A 195 -10.53 -12.48 10.12
N LEU A 196 -10.81 -11.23 10.48
CA LEU A 196 -10.41 -10.06 9.73
C LEU A 196 -8.91 -9.76 9.90
N ARG A 197 -8.33 -9.26 8.83
CA ARG A 197 -6.99 -8.68 8.76
C ARG A 197 -7.02 -7.37 7.98
N VAL A 198 -6.45 -6.33 8.57
CA VAL A 198 -6.30 -5.01 7.93
C VAL A 198 -4.83 -4.67 7.78
N GLY A 199 -4.48 -3.85 6.80
CA GLY A 199 -3.11 -3.45 6.50
C GLY A 199 -2.73 -2.09 7.07
N GLY A 200 -1.44 -1.88 7.28
CA GLY A 200 -0.85 -0.58 7.57
C GLY A 200 0.45 -0.42 6.79
N ILE A 201 0.69 0.77 6.25
CA ILE A 201 1.95 1.11 5.58
C ILE A 201 2.48 2.40 6.23
N LEU A 202 3.68 2.34 6.80
CA LEU A 202 4.37 3.49 7.37
C LEU A 202 5.53 3.86 6.47
N ILE A 203 5.60 5.12 6.05
CA ILE A 203 6.64 5.65 5.18
C ILE A 203 7.34 6.78 5.92
N GLU A 204 8.60 6.55 6.28
CA GLU A 204 9.47 7.46 7.02
C GLU A 204 10.66 7.82 6.14
N GLY A 205 10.60 8.99 5.50
CA GLY A 205 11.47 9.30 4.37
C GLY A 205 11.31 8.24 3.29
N GLU A 206 12.43 7.68 2.84
CA GLU A 206 12.44 6.60 1.86
C GLU A 206 12.25 5.21 2.48
N ASP A 207 12.26 5.06 3.81
CA ASP A 207 12.07 3.77 4.46
C ASP A 207 10.58 3.45 4.57
N VAL A 208 10.18 2.25 4.12
CA VAL A 208 8.79 1.78 4.17
C VAL A 208 8.71 0.53 5.02
N SER A 209 7.80 0.52 5.98
CA SER A 209 7.44 -0.65 6.78
C SER A 209 5.99 -1.03 6.56
N THR A 210 5.75 -2.32 6.32
CA THR A 210 4.40 -2.85 6.10
C THR A 210 3.94 -3.68 7.29
N TYR A 211 2.68 -3.53 7.66
CA TYR A 211 2.06 -4.15 8.81
C TYR A 211 0.72 -4.77 8.45
N THR A 212 0.30 -5.74 9.24
CA THR A 212 -1.13 -6.09 9.33
C THR A 212 -1.55 -6.15 10.78
N MET A 213 -2.78 -5.75 11.06
CA MET A 213 -3.44 -6.02 12.32
C MET A 213 -4.52 -7.09 12.12
N GLN A 214 -4.66 -7.97 13.11
CA GLN A 214 -5.75 -8.95 13.19
C GLN A 214 -6.26 -9.04 14.63
N LEU A 215 -7.55 -9.34 14.79
CA LEU A 215 -8.12 -9.68 16.09
C LEU A 215 -7.98 -11.20 16.31
N LYS A 216 -7.24 -11.63 17.32
CA LYS A 216 -7.03 -13.07 17.58
C LYS A 216 -8.10 -13.68 18.46
N CYS A 217 -8.54 -12.92 19.46
CA CYS A 217 -9.63 -13.24 20.34
C CYS A 217 -10.17 -11.93 20.92
N GLN A 218 -11.21 -12.02 21.74
CA GLN A 218 -11.84 -10.87 22.40
C GLN A 218 -10.79 -9.90 22.97
N ASP A 219 -10.83 -8.65 22.54
CA ASP A 219 -9.94 -7.56 22.99
C ASP A 219 -8.43 -7.72 22.72
N VAL A 220 -7.99 -8.75 21.96
CA VAL A 220 -6.57 -9.03 21.68
C VAL A 220 -6.24 -8.80 20.20
N TYR A 221 -5.73 -7.60 19.94
CA TYR A 221 -5.27 -7.15 18.63
C TYR A 221 -3.78 -7.44 18.48
N ILE A 222 -3.40 -8.07 17.37
CA ILE A 222 -2.00 -8.36 17.05
C ILE A 222 -1.60 -7.57 15.82
N LEU A 223 -0.73 -6.58 16.02
CA LEU A 223 -0.02 -5.89 14.94
C LEU A 223 1.27 -6.65 14.63
N ARG A 224 1.46 -7.03 13.38
CA ARG A 224 2.66 -7.74 12.90
C ARG A 224 3.26 -6.98 11.72
N GLN A 225 4.57 -6.76 11.75
CA GLN A 225 5.32 -6.26 10.59
C GLN A 225 5.63 -7.42 9.63
N TYR A 226 5.45 -7.20 8.33
CA TYR A 226 5.68 -8.22 7.30
C TYR A 226 6.90 -7.93 6.46
N GLY A 227 7.21 -6.66 6.24
CA GLY A 227 8.33 -6.29 5.40
C GLY A 227 8.85 -4.90 5.71
N GLN A 228 10.05 -4.66 5.22
CA GLN A 228 10.69 -3.37 5.20
C GLN A 228 11.47 -3.25 3.89
N PHE A 229 11.29 -2.13 3.20
CA PHE A 229 11.98 -1.86 1.95
C PHE A 229 12.23 -0.35 1.81
N ARG A 230 12.98 0.05 0.79
CA ARG A 230 13.26 1.45 0.50
C ARG A 230 12.60 1.87 -0.80
N LEU A 231 12.05 3.08 -0.81
CA LEU A 231 11.62 3.77 -2.01
C LEU A 231 12.84 4.23 -2.81
N LEU A 232 12.57 4.57 -4.07
CA LEU A 232 13.54 5.21 -4.93
C LEU A 232 13.97 6.52 -4.27
N HIS A 233 15.24 6.66 -3.94
CA HIS A 233 15.82 7.94 -3.57
C HIS A 233 16.15 8.76 -4.83
N SER A 234 16.60 8.08 -5.89
CA SER A 234 16.97 8.69 -7.16
C SER A 234 16.55 7.84 -8.37
N PRO A 235 16.43 8.41 -9.58
CA PRO A 235 16.12 7.65 -10.80
C PRO A 235 17.07 6.47 -11.08
N GLN A 236 18.32 6.56 -10.64
CA GLN A 236 19.34 5.51 -10.76
C GLN A 236 18.91 4.21 -10.08
N GLU A 237 18.07 4.31 -9.04
CA GLU A 237 17.61 3.20 -8.22
C GLU A 237 16.40 2.47 -8.78
N VAL A 238 16.02 2.72 -10.04
CA VAL A 238 14.91 2.05 -10.74
C VAL A 238 14.96 0.51 -10.64
N TYR A 239 16.14 -0.08 -10.40
CA TYR A 239 16.31 -1.51 -10.12
C TYR A 239 15.57 -1.99 -8.86
N ALA A 240 15.18 -1.10 -7.94
CA ALA A 240 14.46 -1.41 -6.71
C ALA A 240 12.94 -1.59 -6.92
N ILE A 241 12.40 -1.17 -8.07
CA ILE A 241 10.97 -1.25 -8.40
C ILE A 241 10.38 -2.66 -8.17
N PRO A 242 11.00 -3.77 -8.61
CA PRO A 242 10.48 -5.11 -8.36
C PRO A 242 10.29 -5.39 -6.87
N THR A 243 11.25 -5.02 -6.03
CA THR A 243 11.15 -5.21 -4.57
C THR A 243 10.01 -4.38 -3.98
N ILE A 244 9.82 -3.13 -4.42
CA ILE A 244 8.69 -2.28 -3.99
C ILE A 244 7.35 -2.92 -4.36
N ILE A 245 7.21 -3.37 -5.61
CA ILE A 245 6.00 -4.05 -6.09
C ILE A 245 5.71 -5.29 -5.24
N GLU A 246 6.71 -6.15 -5.00
CA GLU A 246 6.52 -7.39 -4.25
C GLU A 246 6.02 -7.15 -2.82
N HIS A 247 6.56 -6.15 -2.13
CA HIS A 247 6.18 -5.85 -0.76
C HIS A 247 4.77 -5.24 -0.66
N ILE A 248 4.38 -4.38 -1.60
CA ILE A 248 3.03 -3.79 -1.61
C ILE A 248 2.01 -4.88 -2.00
N GLU A 249 2.35 -5.70 -3.00
CA GLU A 249 1.55 -6.85 -3.43
C GLU A 249 1.36 -7.87 -2.29
N GLN A 250 2.37 -8.08 -1.45
CA GLN A 250 2.24 -8.90 -0.25
C GLN A 250 1.16 -8.36 0.70
N VAL A 251 1.10 -7.05 0.92
CA VAL A 251 0.07 -6.44 1.78
C VAL A 251 -1.32 -6.62 1.17
N ALA A 252 -1.47 -6.39 -0.15
CA ALA A 252 -2.74 -6.59 -0.84
C ALA A 252 -3.25 -8.04 -0.67
N ASN A 253 -2.39 -9.02 -0.92
CA ASN A 253 -2.71 -10.43 -0.76
C ASN A 253 -3.05 -10.81 0.69
N LEU A 254 -2.41 -10.19 1.67
CA LEU A 254 -2.69 -10.46 3.09
C LEU A 254 -4.08 -9.99 3.52
N VAL A 255 -4.63 -8.94 2.89
CA VAL A 255 -5.95 -8.39 3.24
C VAL A 255 -7.09 -8.89 2.33
N GLU A 256 -6.77 -9.62 1.27
CA GLU A 256 -7.73 -10.11 0.27
C GLU A 256 -8.85 -10.97 0.90
N GLN A 257 -8.51 -11.81 1.87
CA GLN A 257 -9.51 -12.63 2.55
C GLN A 257 -10.53 -11.78 3.33
N THR A 258 -10.10 -10.66 3.92
CA THR A 258 -11.00 -9.71 4.58
C THR A 258 -11.93 -9.05 3.57
N ARG A 259 -11.41 -8.65 2.41
CA ARG A 259 -12.19 -8.07 1.31
C ARG A 259 -13.32 -9.01 0.88
N GLN A 260 -13.00 -10.28 0.63
CA GLN A 260 -13.98 -11.29 0.24
C GLN A 260 -15.05 -11.52 1.32
N ARG A 261 -14.65 -11.51 2.59
CA ARG A 261 -15.60 -11.67 3.71
C ARG A 261 -16.53 -10.47 3.87
N ILE A 262 -16.06 -9.26 3.61
CA ILE A 262 -16.93 -8.07 3.57
C ILE A 262 -18.07 -8.28 2.55
N ASP A 263 -17.75 -8.76 1.34
CA ASP A 263 -18.76 -9.04 0.32
C ASP A 263 -19.76 -10.12 0.79
N GLN A 264 -19.26 -11.19 1.41
CA GLN A 264 -20.10 -12.27 1.95
C GLN A 264 -21.04 -11.77 3.05
N CYS A 265 -20.55 -10.96 3.99
CA CYS A 265 -21.37 -10.35 5.04
C CYS A 265 -22.47 -9.46 4.45
N ILE A 266 -22.16 -8.67 3.42
CA ILE A 266 -23.15 -7.78 2.79
C ILE A 266 -24.22 -8.58 2.05
N MET A 267 -23.85 -9.67 1.36
CA MET A 267 -24.80 -10.52 0.64
C MET A 267 -25.71 -11.32 1.56
N THR A 268 -25.20 -11.80 2.70
CA THR A 268 -25.94 -12.69 3.59
C THR A 268 -26.81 -11.95 4.61
N GLN A 269 -26.62 -10.64 4.79
CA GLN A 269 -27.27 -9.83 5.82
C GLN A 269 -27.31 -10.55 7.18
N PRO A 270 -26.14 -10.89 7.76
CA PRO A 270 -26.08 -11.65 8.99
C PRO A 270 -26.95 -10.94 10.05
N THR A 271 -27.74 -11.73 10.76
CA THR A 271 -28.49 -11.26 11.92
C THR A 271 -27.47 -10.68 12.88
N ILE A 272 -27.44 -9.35 13.05
CA ILE A 272 -26.44 -8.57 13.79
C ILE A 272 -25.88 -9.39 14.95
N THR A 273 -24.75 -10.06 14.71
CA THR A 273 -24.12 -10.91 15.71
C THR A 273 -23.42 -9.97 16.69
N THR A 274 -23.57 -10.24 17.98
CA THR A 274 -23.09 -9.40 19.10
C THR A 274 -21.56 -9.44 19.28
N LEU A 275 -20.80 -9.36 18.19
CA LEU A 275 -19.34 -9.21 18.22
C LEU A 275 -18.90 -7.83 18.74
N SER A 276 -19.84 -6.90 18.98
CA SER A 276 -19.55 -5.64 19.68
C SER A 276 -18.91 -5.86 21.05
N SER A 277 -19.18 -7.01 21.69
CA SER A 277 -18.52 -7.42 22.94
C SER A 277 -17.01 -7.71 22.80
N TRP A 278 -16.50 -7.81 21.56
CA TRP A 278 -15.09 -8.07 21.27
C TRP A 278 -14.25 -6.81 21.05
N GLN A 279 -14.89 -5.65 21.05
CA GLN A 279 -14.23 -4.37 20.90
C GLN A 279 -13.69 -3.89 22.24
N ARG A 280 -12.39 -3.59 22.26
CA ARG A 280 -11.79 -2.92 23.41
C ARG A 280 -12.01 -1.42 23.27
N PRO A 281 -12.38 -0.70 24.34
CA PRO A 281 -12.33 0.77 24.33
C PRO A 281 -10.93 1.24 23.90
N SER A 282 -10.86 2.08 22.87
CA SER A 282 -9.59 2.70 22.46
C SER A 282 -9.07 3.52 23.64
N ALA A 283 -7.78 3.33 23.99
CA ALA A 283 -7.16 4.13 25.03
C ALA A 283 -7.25 5.60 24.61
N SER A 284 -7.86 6.43 25.47
CA SER A 284 -7.89 7.87 25.23
C SER A 284 -6.46 8.36 25.03
N ILE A 285 -6.29 9.27 24.07
CA ILE A 285 -5.02 10.00 23.93
C ILE A 285 -4.71 10.58 25.31
N PRO A 286 -3.49 10.40 25.85
CA PRO A 286 -3.10 11.03 27.10
C PRO A 286 -3.41 12.52 27.00
N LYS A 287 -4.33 13.01 27.83
CA LYS A 287 -4.60 14.44 27.88
C LYS A 287 -3.39 15.12 28.50
N ARG A 288 -2.82 16.11 27.81
CA ARG A 288 -1.83 17.01 28.42
C ARG A 288 -2.52 17.75 29.56
N THR A 289 -2.09 17.50 30.80
CA THR A 289 -2.69 18.09 32.01
C THR A 289 -2.60 19.61 32.03
N ASP A 290 -1.68 20.19 31.25
CA ASP A 290 -1.48 21.61 31.05
C ASP A 290 -2.54 22.29 30.15
N GLU A 291 -3.24 21.56 29.28
CA GLU A 291 -4.36 22.10 28.49
C GLU A 291 -5.64 22.29 29.33
N GLU A 292 -5.78 21.53 30.42
CA GLU A 292 -6.93 21.63 31.32
C GLU A 292 -6.85 22.85 32.25
N ILE A 293 -5.65 23.40 32.43
CA ILE A 293 -5.41 24.60 33.25
C ILE A 293 -5.91 25.87 32.54
N GLN A 294 -5.89 25.92 31.20
CA GLN A 294 -6.33 27.11 30.45
C GLN A 294 -7.85 27.25 30.30
N ARG A 295 -8.64 26.20 30.61
CA ARG A 295 -10.11 26.24 30.53
C ARG A 295 -10.81 26.53 31.87
N LYS A 296 -10.06 26.71 32.96
CA LYS A 296 -10.61 26.94 34.31
C LYS A 296 -10.29 28.33 34.89
N THR A 297 -10.04 29.34 34.06
CA THR A 297 -10.04 30.74 34.51
C THR A 297 -11.40 31.36 34.17
N PRO A 298 -12.38 31.36 35.09
CA PRO A 298 -13.57 32.19 34.91
C PRO A 298 -13.14 33.66 34.89
N LYS A 299 -13.64 34.40 33.90
CA LYS A 299 -13.66 35.87 33.94
C LYS A 299 -14.67 36.35 34.98
#